data_AF-A0A7C4ZSY7-F1
#
_entry.id   AF-A0A7C4ZSY7-F1
#
_cell.length_a   1.000
_cell.length_b   1.000
_cell.length_c   1.000
_cell.angle_alpha   90.00
_cell.angle_beta   90.00
_cell.angle_gamma   90.00
#
_symmetry.space_group_name_H-M   'P 1'
#
loop_
_entity.id
_entity.type
_entity.pdbx_description
1 polymer ?
#
loop_
_entity_poly.entity_id
_entity_poly.type
_entity_poly.pdbx_seq_one_letter_code
_entity_poly.pdbx_strand_id
1 'polypeptide(L)'
;MIFEINFKRQRTNLSLVLYALYLVTLGLSYRKASNVIKVFVERSHVAIWKWVQIVHGFRKIFKVNCRVSVFLLDETAVKVAGKLA
;
A
#
# COMPACT_ATOMS: atom_id res chain seq x y z
N MET A 1 8.07 14.87 4.17
CA MET A 1 6.92 14.15 4.76
C MET A 1 7.46 12.83 5.29
N ILE A 2 7.72 12.73 6.59
CA ILE A 2 8.20 11.48 7.21
C ILE A 2 6.96 10.63 7.43
N PHE A 3 6.89 9.46 6.79
CA PHE A 3 5.85 8.47 7.07
C PHE A 3 6.12 7.92 8.48
N GLU A 4 5.40 8.40 9.50
CA GLU A 4 5.38 7.73 10.81
C GLU A 4 4.59 6.43 10.68
N ILE A 5 5.30 5.33 10.48
CA ILE A 5 4.73 3.98 10.56
C ILE A 5 4.97 3.47 11.98
N ASN A 6 3.96 3.57 12.84
CA ASN A 6 4.06 3.08 14.21
C ASN A 6 3.84 1.55 14.25
N PHE A 7 4.94 0.80 14.28
CA PHE A 7 4.92 -0.63 14.52
C PHE A 7 5.02 -0.92 16.02
N LYS A 8 4.06 -1.68 16.59
CA LYS A 8 4.19 -2.21 17.96
C LYS A 8 5.49 -3.01 18.19
N ARG A 9 6.01 -3.65 17.15
CA ARG A 9 7.32 -4.34 17.14
C ARG A 9 7.97 -4.21 15.76
N GLN A 10 9.18 -3.69 15.70
CA GLN A 10 9.93 -3.51 14.44
C GLN A 10 10.77 -4.75 14.11
N ARG A 11 10.18 -5.71 13.39
CA ARG A 11 10.86 -6.95 12.95
C ARG A 11 11.48 -6.87 11.56
N THR A 12 11.19 -5.82 10.80
CA THR A 12 11.65 -5.65 9.40
C THR A 12 12.14 -4.23 9.24
N ASN A 13 13.23 -4.05 8.48
CA ASN A 13 13.75 -2.73 8.17
C ASN A 13 12.67 -1.90 7.45
N LEU A 14 12.53 -0.62 7.84
CA LEU A 14 11.53 0.29 7.30
C LEU A 14 11.66 0.45 5.77
N SER A 15 12.89 0.49 5.24
CA SER A 15 13.12 0.61 3.80
C SER A 15 12.55 -0.57 3.01
N LEU A 16 12.63 -1.79 3.57
CA LEU A 16 12.04 -2.99 2.97
C LEU A 16 10.51 -2.97 3.04
N VAL A 17 9.94 -2.45 4.12
CA VAL A 17 8.50 -2.22 4.23
C VAL A 17 8.05 -1.24 3.15
N LEU A 18 8.71 -0.10 3.02
CA LEU A 18 8.39 0.92 2.01
C LEU A 18 8.55 0.38 0.59
N TYR A 19 9.58 -0.43 0.32
CA TYR A 19 9.76 -1.09 -0.97
C TYR A 19 8.63 -2.07 -1.28
N ALA A 20 8.20 -2.87 -0.30
CA ALA A 20 7.06 -3.77 -0.47
C ALA A 20 5.75 -3.00 -0.76
N LEU A 21 5.55 -1.85 -0.10
CA LEU A 21 4.39 -0.98 -0.34
C LEU A 21 4.45 -0.35 -1.75
N TYR A 22 5.63 0.10 -2.18
CA TYR A 22 5.84 0.59 -3.53
C TYR A 22 5.47 -0.46 -4.59
N LEU A 23 5.91 -1.71 -4.43
CA LEU A 23 5.53 -2.81 -5.33
C LEU A 23 4.02 -3.01 -5.41
N VAL A 24 3.31 -2.95 -4.28
CA VAL A 24 1.84 -3.04 -4.27
C VAL A 24 1.21 -1.88 -5.05
N THR A 25 1.77 -0.67 -4.94
CA THR A 25 1.24 0.52 -5.64
C THR A 25 1.50 0.49 -7.14
N LEU A 26 2.49 -0.27 -7.58
CA LEU A 26 2.69 -0.62 -8.99
C LEU A 26 1.71 -1.69 -9.50
N GLY A 27 0.80 -2.19 -8.66
CA GLY A 27 -0.21 -3.18 -9.03
C GLY A 27 0.20 -4.64 -8.79
N LEU A 28 1.31 -4.91 -8.09
CA LEU A 28 1.63 -6.29 -7.71
C LEU A 28 0.67 -6.79 -6.63
N SER A 29 0.26 -8.06 -6.75
CA SER A 29 -0.47 -8.73 -5.69
C SER A 29 0.41 -8.90 -4.45
N TYR A 30 -0.19 -8.99 -3.26
CA TYR A 30 0.54 -9.21 -2.01
C TYR A 30 1.41 -10.48 -2.04
N ARG A 31 0.99 -11.52 -2.77
CA ARG A 31 1.76 -12.75 -2.96
C ARG A 31 3.00 -12.51 -3.82
N LYS A 32 2.86 -11.77 -4.93
CA LYS A 32 3.99 -11.40 -5.79
C LYS A 32 4.97 -10.49 -5.03
N ALA A 33 4.47 -9.48 -4.33
CA ALA A 33 5.31 -8.60 -3.51
C ALA A 33 6.07 -9.38 -2.42
N SER A 34 5.41 -10.31 -1.73
CA SER A 34 6.03 -11.24 -0.75
C SER A 34 7.15 -12.06 -1.37
N ASN A 35 6.94 -12.57 -2.59
CA ASN A 35 7.96 -13.34 -3.29
C ASN A 35 9.16 -12.49 -3.69
N VAL A 36 8.95 -11.25 -4.16
CA VAL A 36 10.05 -10.33 -4.54
C VAL A 36 10.91 -9.98 -3.33
N ILE A 37 10.31 -9.61 -2.20
CA ILE A 37 11.08 -9.21 -1.01
C ILE A 37 11.72 -10.38 -0.28
N LYS A 38 11.35 -11.63 -0.62
CA LYS A 38 11.87 -12.86 -0.01
C LYS A 38 13.40 -12.97 -0.11
N VAL A 39 13.99 -12.37 -1.16
CA VAL A 39 15.45 -12.29 -1.34
C VAL A 39 16.13 -11.56 -0.18
N PHE A 40 15.45 -10.61 0.46
CA PHE A 40 15.97 -9.84 1.58
C PHE A 40 15.44 -10.31 2.94
N VAL A 41 14.15 -10.69 3.00
CA VAL A 41 13.50 -11.10 4.24
C VAL A 41 12.27 -11.97 3.96
N GLU A 42 12.13 -13.06 4.69
CA GLU A 42 10.93 -13.89 4.59
C GLU A 42 9.74 -13.26 5.31
N ARG A 43 8.74 -12.84 4.53
CA ARG A 43 7.50 -12.24 5.01
C ARG A 43 6.32 -12.76 4.21
N SER A 44 5.25 -13.10 4.91
CA SER A 44 4.00 -13.56 4.27
C SER A 44 3.28 -12.42 3.55
N HIS A 45 2.48 -12.78 2.56
CA HIS A 45 1.57 -11.83 1.89
C HIS A 45 0.63 -11.11 2.88
N VAL A 46 0.25 -11.77 3.99
CA VAL A 46 -0.55 -11.18 5.08
C VAL A 46 0.22 -10.09 5.83
N ALA A 47 1.55 -10.25 6.00
CA ALA A 47 2.37 -9.22 6.61
C ALA A 47 2.39 -7.93 5.77
N ILE A 48 2.53 -8.06 4.44
CA ILE A 48 2.45 -6.93 3.51
C ILE A 48 1.07 -6.30 3.53
N TRP A 49 0.00 -7.10 3.52
CA TRP A 49 -1.36 -6.58 3.65
C TRP A 49 -1.53 -5.76 4.94
N LYS A 50 -1.02 -6.23 6.07
CA LYS A 50 -1.02 -5.46 7.33
C LYS A 50 -0.22 -4.16 7.22
N TRP A 51 0.93 -4.16 6.54
CA TRP A 51 1.69 -2.94 6.29
C TRP A 51 0.86 -1.91 5.52
N VAL A 52 0.14 -2.33 4.47
CA VAL A 52 -0.78 -1.44 3.73
C VAL A 52 -1.85 -0.84 4.63
N GLN A 53 -2.43 -1.62 5.56
CA GLN A 53 -3.43 -1.10 6.51
C GLN A 53 -2.84 -0.12 7.53
N ILE A 54 -1.62 -0.38 8.01
CA ILE A 54 -0.96 0.46 9.03
C ILE A 54 -0.54 1.80 8.44
N VAL A 55 -0.12 1.84 7.17
CA VAL A 55 0.22 3.09 6.48
C VAL A 55 -1.06 3.81 6.07
N HIS A 56 -1.84 4.25 7.06
CA HIS A 56 -2.97 5.17 6.89
C HIS A 56 -2.57 6.43 6.10
N GLY A 57 -1.29 6.83 6.19
CA GLY A 57 -0.72 7.95 5.44
C GLY A 57 -0.76 7.76 3.92
N PHE A 58 -0.81 6.53 3.40
CA PHE A 58 -0.83 6.30 1.94
C PHE A 58 -2.09 6.88 1.29
N ARG A 59 -3.22 6.87 2.03
CA ARG A 59 -4.47 7.51 1.58
C ARG A 59 -4.39 9.04 1.59
N LYS A 60 -3.53 9.62 2.44
CA LYS A 60 -3.31 11.07 2.53
C LYS A 60 -2.28 11.60 1.53
N ILE A 61 -1.54 10.74 0.81
CA ILE A 61 -0.59 11.15 -0.23
C ILE A 61 -1.29 11.97 -1.32
N PHE A 62 -2.54 11.64 -1.61
CA PHE A 62 -3.37 12.34 -2.60
C PHE A 62 -4.10 13.57 -2.04
N LYS A 63 -3.75 14.03 -0.82
CA LYS A 63 -4.35 15.23 -0.28
C LYS A 63 -3.86 16.44 -1.07
N VAL A 64 -4.76 17.00 -1.86
CA VAL A 64 -4.53 18.22 -2.64
C VAL A 64 -4.47 19.41 -1.67
N ASN A 65 -3.34 20.12 -1.65
CA ASN A 65 -3.13 21.33 -0.82
C ASN A 65 -3.36 22.63 -1.60
N CYS A 66 -4.18 22.61 -2.67
CA CYS A 66 -4.51 23.79 -3.47
C CYS A 66 -6.03 23.95 -3.62
N ARG A 67 -6.46 25.14 -4.07
CA ARG A 67 -7.87 25.40 -4.41
C ARG A 67 -8.21 24.62 -5.68
N VAL A 68 -9.21 23.75 -5.59
CA VAL A 68 -9.72 22.97 -6.72
C VAL A 68 -10.71 23.81 -7.52
N SER A 69 -10.49 23.97 -8.82
CA SER A 69 -11.37 24.73 -9.72
C SER A 69 -12.40 23.85 -10.43
N VAL A 70 -12.10 22.58 -10.67
CA VAL A 70 -12.96 21.62 -11.38
C VAL A 70 -12.78 20.23 -10.76
N PHE A 71 -13.88 19.50 -10.63
CA PHE A 71 -13.88 18.08 -10.26
C PHE A 71 -14.25 17.25 -11.49
N LEU A 72 -13.39 16.28 -11.84
CA LEU A 72 -13.69 15.27 -12.85
C LEU A 72 -14.10 13.99 -12.13
N LEU A 73 -15.25 13.44 -12.51
CA LEU A 73 -15.79 12.20 -11.97
C LEU A 73 -15.81 11.17 -13.09
N ASP A 74 -15.23 10.00 -12.84
CA ASP A 74 -15.23 8.86 -13.76
C ASP A 74 -15.59 7.59 -12.98
N GLU A 75 -16.37 6.71 -13.60
CA GLU A 75 -16.83 5.47 -12.98
C GLU A 75 -16.00 4.29 -13.48
N THR A 76 -15.41 3.54 -12.55
CA THR A 76 -14.70 2.29 -12.86
C THR A 76 -15.38 1.14 -12.15
N ALA A 77 -15.99 0.23 -12.90
CA ALA A 77 -16.57 -1.00 -12.34
C ALA A 77 -15.46 -1.95 -11.89
N VAL A 78 -15.55 -2.46 -10.65
CA VAL A 78 -14.55 -3.37 -10.08
C VAL A 78 -15.26 -4.61 -9.54
N LYS A 79 -14.68 -5.79 -9.81
CA LYS A 79 -15.17 -7.03 -9.20
C LYS A 79 -14.68 -7.14 -7.75
N VAL A 80 -15.60 -7.11 -6.80
CA VAL A 80 -15.34 -7.31 -5.37
C VAL A 80 -15.87 -8.67 -4.95
N ALA A 81 -14.99 -9.53 -4.42
CA ALA A 81 -15.35 -10.90 -4.00
C ALA A 81 -16.10 -11.72 -5.08
N GLY A 82 -15.77 -11.50 -6.35
CA GLY A 82 -16.39 -12.18 -7.49
C GLY A 82 -17.74 -11.61 -7.93
N LYS A 83 -18.27 -10.59 -7.25
CA LYS A 83 -19.46 -9.84 -7.64
C LYS A 83 -19.06 -8.52 -8.29
N LEU A 84 -19.76 -8.10 -9.34
CA LEU A 84 -19.59 -6.75 -9.87
C LEU A 84 -20.09 -5.76 -8.82
N ALA A 85 -19.27 -4.78 -8.48
CA ALA A 85 -19.55 -3.69 -7.56
C ALA A 85 -19.48 -2.36 -8.30
#